data_AF-A0A256IDP1-F1
#
_entry.id   AF-A0A256IDP1-F1
#
_cell.length_a   1.000
_cell.length_b   1.000
_cell.length_c   1.000
_cell.angle_alpha   90.00
_cell.angle_beta   90.00
_cell.angle_gamma   90.00
#
_symmetry.space_group_name_H-M   'P 1'
#
loop_
_entity.id
_entity.type
_entity.pdbx_description
1 polymer ?
#
loop_
_entity_poly.entity_id
_entity_poly.type
_entity_poly.pdbx_seq_one_letter_code
_entity_poly.pdbx_strand_id
1 'polypeptide(L)'
;MPHASTTGMSGDDTRSRANEVRSDDEEEGREWRFGVDDVGPDGVTEDTATPADEPIEPGSIDAEHAVFVVLGVALVVGVFVFGF
;
A
#
# COMPACT_ATOMS: atom_id res chain seq x y z
N MET A 1 13.49 39.40 -32.60
CA MET A 1 14.70 38.55 -32.49
C MET A 1 15.63 39.17 -31.46
N PRO A 2 16.37 38.37 -30.66
CA PRO A 2 16.15 36.94 -30.39
C PRO A 2 14.90 36.83 -29.46
N HIS A 3 14.76 36.08 -28.37
CA HIS A 3 15.35 34.85 -27.81
C HIS A 3 14.22 34.06 -27.12
N ALA A 4 14.50 32.88 -26.56
CA ALA A 4 13.60 32.14 -25.67
C ALA A 4 14.39 31.60 -24.46
N SER A 5 13.72 31.46 -23.31
CA SER A 5 14.14 30.61 -22.18
C SER A 5 12.91 30.14 -21.42
N THR A 6 12.16 29.20 -21.98
CA THR A 6 11.28 28.35 -21.16
C THR A 6 12.18 27.33 -20.46
N THR A 7 12.76 27.73 -19.32
CA THR A 7 13.40 26.75 -18.44
C THR A 7 12.31 25.80 -17.93
N GLY A 8 12.51 24.49 -18.09
CA GLY A 8 11.54 23.53 -17.58
C GLY A 8 11.40 23.68 -16.07
N MET A 9 10.18 23.55 -15.55
CA MET A 9 10.00 23.13 -14.16
C MET A 9 10.62 21.74 -14.04
N SER A 10 11.84 21.67 -13.49
CA SER A 10 12.51 20.40 -13.22
C SER A 10 11.68 19.58 -12.25
N GLY A 11 11.56 18.27 -12.50
CA GLY A 11 10.88 17.32 -11.60
C GLY A 11 11.59 17.07 -10.25
N ASP A 12 12.52 17.94 -9.86
CA ASP A 12 13.24 17.95 -8.59
C ASP A 12 12.46 18.73 -7.52
N ASP A 13 11.85 19.87 -7.88
CA ASP A 13 11.09 20.71 -6.96
C ASP A 13 9.86 19.97 -6.38
N THR A 14 9.22 19.12 -7.19
CA THR A 14 8.08 18.30 -6.75
C THR A 14 8.49 17.14 -5.85
N ARG A 15 9.72 16.64 -5.96
CA ARG A 15 10.27 15.60 -5.08
C ARG A 15 10.69 16.16 -3.73
N SER A 16 11.34 17.33 -3.72
CA SER A 16 11.68 18.04 -2.47
C SER A 16 10.44 18.33 -1.63
N ARG A 17 9.32 18.68 -2.28
CA ARG A 17 8.05 18.96 -1.59
C ARG A 17 7.35 17.73 -0.99
N ALA A 18 7.71 16.51 -1.41
CA ALA A 18 7.17 15.28 -0.82
C ALA A 18 7.91 14.85 0.45
N ASN A 19 9.11 15.40 0.68
CA ASN A 19 9.96 15.15 1.85
C ASN A 19 10.01 16.39 2.78
N GLU A 20 9.08 17.35 2.62
CA GLU A 20 8.97 18.49 3.55
C GLU A 20 8.24 18.02 4.83
N VAL A 21 9.00 17.49 5.79
CA VAL A 21 8.50 17.27 7.15
C VAL A 21 8.15 18.65 7.72
N ARG A 22 6.85 18.97 7.75
CA ARG A 22 6.37 20.11 8.52
C ARG A 22 6.57 19.75 9.98
N SER A 23 7.23 20.61 10.73
CA SER A 23 7.29 20.50 12.18
C SER A 23 5.86 20.69 12.71
N ASP A 24 5.24 19.56 13.05
CA ASP A 24 3.85 19.51 13.45
C ASP A 24 3.75 19.82 14.95
N ASP A 25 3.65 21.12 15.26
CA ASP A 25 3.33 21.64 16.58
C ASP A 25 1.80 21.91 16.73
N GLU A 26 0.96 21.54 15.74
CA GLU A 26 -0.44 22.03 15.66
C GLU A 26 -1.56 21.03 15.24
N GLU A 27 -1.31 19.78 14.83
CA GLU A 27 -2.40 18.84 14.41
C GLU A 27 -2.61 17.57 15.29
N GLU A 28 -2.57 17.73 16.62
CA GLU A 28 -2.99 16.71 17.60
C GLU A 28 -4.39 16.12 17.26
N GLY A 29 -4.44 14.89 16.72
CA GLY A 29 -5.67 14.08 16.68
C GLY A 29 -6.16 13.53 15.34
N ARG A 30 -5.42 13.70 14.24
CA ARG A 30 -5.72 13.03 12.95
C ARG A 30 -4.49 12.60 12.14
N GLU A 31 -3.34 12.55 12.78
CA GLU A 31 -2.18 11.81 12.32
C GLU A 31 -2.38 10.29 12.52
N TRP A 32 -1.73 9.48 11.68
CA TRP A 32 -1.66 8.04 11.90
C TRP A 32 -0.83 7.80 13.16
N ARG A 33 -1.12 6.73 13.91
CA ARG A 33 -0.51 6.48 15.24
C ARG A 33 1.03 6.42 15.26
N PHE A 34 1.65 6.27 14.09
CA PHE A 34 3.10 6.31 13.90
C PHE A 34 3.40 7.15 12.65
N GLY A 35 4.43 8.00 12.74
CA GLY A 35 4.98 8.71 11.58
C GLY A 35 5.73 7.77 10.64
N VAL A 36 6.05 8.24 9.44
CA VAL A 36 6.83 7.45 8.46
C VAL A 36 8.25 7.18 8.98
N ASP A 37 8.84 8.14 9.69
CA ASP A 37 10.15 8.03 10.31
C ASP A 37 10.18 7.02 11.49
N ASP A 38 9.05 6.83 12.19
CA ASP A 38 8.92 5.86 13.30
C ASP A 38 8.84 4.40 12.83
N VAL A 39 8.56 4.17 11.54
CA VAL A 39 8.43 2.84 10.91
C VAL A 39 9.50 2.59 9.84
N GLY A 40 10.60 3.36 9.88
CA GLY A 40 11.77 3.16 9.03
C GLY A 40 12.53 1.85 9.31
N PRO A 41 13.66 1.59 8.62
CA PRO A 41 14.48 0.40 8.86
C PRO A 41 15.08 0.33 10.28
N ASP A 42 15.22 1.48 10.94
CA ASP A 42 15.62 1.65 12.35
C ASP A 42 14.43 2.07 13.25
N GLY A 43 13.19 1.99 12.74
CA GLY A 43 11.96 2.30 13.47
C GLY A 43 11.61 1.23 14.51
N VAL A 44 10.34 1.18 14.96
CA VAL A 44 9.89 0.14 15.90
C VAL A 44 9.89 -1.23 15.21
N THR A 45 11.03 -1.92 15.28
CA THR A 45 11.28 -3.27 14.73
C THR A 45 10.86 -4.39 15.67
N GLU A 46 10.21 -4.07 16.80
CA GLU A 46 9.57 -5.05 17.66
C GLU A 46 8.41 -5.70 16.89
N ASP A 47 8.67 -6.90 16.36
CA ASP A 47 7.72 -7.71 15.59
C ASP A 47 6.58 -8.24 16.49
N THR A 48 5.74 -7.29 16.88
CA THR A 48 4.52 -7.45 17.67
C THR A 48 3.31 -7.65 16.76
N ALA A 49 3.50 -7.55 15.43
CA ALA A 49 2.47 -7.71 14.42
C ALA A 49 2.17 -9.19 14.12
N THR A 50 3.13 -10.10 14.31
CA THR A 50 2.91 -11.55 14.23
C THR A 50 3.77 -12.27 15.26
N PRO A 51 3.16 -12.93 16.27
CA PRO A 51 3.92 -13.73 17.23
C PRO A 51 4.74 -14.81 16.53
N ALA A 52 6.05 -14.87 16.79
CA ALA A 52 6.95 -15.84 16.14
C ALA A 52 6.55 -17.31 16.39
N ASP A 53 5.88 -17.58 17.51
CA ASP A 53 5.41 -18.90 17.92
C ASP A 53 3.95 -19.22 17.49
N GLU A 54 3.20 -18.23 16.99
CA GLU A 54 1.80 -18.40 16.56
C GLU A 54 1.57 -17.71 15.20
N PRO A 55 1.95 -18.37 14.08
CA PRO A 55 1.61 -17.91 12.75
C PRO A 55 0.09 -17.73 12.63
N ILE A 56 -0.35 -16.62 12.03
CA ILE A 56 -1.77 -16.37 11.75
C ILE A 56 -2.30 -17.37 10.73
N GLU A 57 -2.80 -18.49 11.23
CA GLU A 57 -3.41 -19.54 10.41
C GLU A 57 -4.70 -19.03 9.76
N PRO A 58 -4.91 -19.32 8.46
CA PRO A 58 -6.13 -18.93 7.79
C PRO A 58 -7.32 -19.63 8.46
N GLY A 59 -8.31 -18.85 8.89
CA GLY A 59 -9.55 -19.38 9.43
C GLY A 59 -10.26 -20.32 8.46
N SER A 60 -11.08 -21.22 9.01
CA SER A 60 -11.90 -22.12 8.20
C SER A 60 -12.80 -21.34 7.24
N ILE A 61 -12.81 -21.72 5.97
CA ILE A 61 -13.71 -21.14 4.97
C ILE A 61 -15.15 -21.66 5.16
N ASP A 62 -16.12 -20.77 5.21
CA ASP A 62 -17.55 -21.16 5.21
C ASP A 62 -17.96 -21.74 3.85
N ALA A 63 -19.01 -22.57 3.86
CA ALA A 63 -19.49 -23.23 2.64
C ALA A 63 -19.94 -22.21 1.57
N GLU A 64 -20.61 -21.14 2.00
CA GLU A 64 -21.06 -20.03 1.16
C GLU A 64 -19.89 -19.35 0.44
N HIS A 65 -18.79 -19.09 1.16
CA HIS A 65 -17.58 -18.49 0.59
C HIS A 65 -16.88 -19.43 -0.38
N ALA A 66 -16.81 -20.72 -0.07
CA ALA A 66 -16.23 -21.74 -0.96
C ALA A 66 -16.99 -21.86 -2.30
N VAL A 67 -18.32 -21.71 -2.29
CA VAL A 67 -19.14 -21.74 -3.52
C VAL A 67 -18.74 -20.63 -4.50
N PHE A 68 -18.47 -19.41 -4.03
CA PHE A 68 -18.04 -18.31 -4.90
C PHE A 68 -16.68 -18.57 -5.55
N VAL A 69 -15.72 -19.16 -4.82
CA VAL A 69 -14.41 -19.54 -5.36
C VAL A 69 -14.57 -20.61 -6.44
N VAL A 70 -15.34 -21.67 -6.17
CA VAL A 70 -15.61 -22.75 -7.15
C VAL A 70 -16.32 -22.20 -8.39
N LEU A 71 -17.28 -21.30 -8.24
CA LEU A 71 -18.00 -20.67 -9.35
C LEU A 71 -17.06 -19.79 -10.21
N GLY A 72 -16.17 -19.02 -9.58
CA GLY A 72 -15.15 -18.23 -10.29
C GLY A 72 -14.21 -19.12 -11.11
N VAL A 73 -13.68 -20.19 -10.51
CA VAL A 73 -12.83 -21.18 -11.21
C VAL A 73 -13.60 -21.85 -12.36
N ALA A 74 -14.85 -22.25 -12.14
CA ALA A 74 -15.69 -22.89 -13.16
C ALA A 74 -15.97 -21.95 -14.36
N LEU A 75 -16.20 -20.66 -14.12
CA LEU A 75 -16.36 -19.66 -15.19
C LEU A 75 -15.07 -19.49 -15.99
N VAL A 76 -13.92 -19.36 -15.32
CA VAL A 76 -12.61 -19.22 -15.99
C VAL A 76 -12.30 -20.46 -16.84
N VAL A 77 -12.46 -21.66 -16.29
CA VAL A 77 -12.30 -22.93 -17.03
C VAL A 77 -13.30 -23.01 -18.19
N GLY A 78 -14.56 -22.61 -17.99
CA GLY A 78 -15.57 -22.56 -19.04
C GLY A 78 -15.18 -21.65 -20.21
N VAL A 79 -14.64 -20.45 -19.93
CA VAL A 79 -14.12 -19.55 -20.96
C VAL A 79 -12.96 -20.20 -21.73
N PHE A 80 -12.03 -20.87 -21.06
CA PHE A 80 -10.93 -21.58 -21.74
C PHE A 80 -11.37 -22.81 -22.56
N VAL A 81 -12.45 -23.49 -22.17
CA VAL A 81 -12.94 -24.71 -22.85
C VAL A 81 -13.90 -24.40 -24.01
N PHE A 82 -14.65 -23.29 -23.94
CA PHE A 82 -15.72 -22.97 -24.90
C PHE A 82 -15.55 -21.63 -25.64
N GLY A 83 -14.50 -20.86 -25.33
CA GLY A 83 -14.29 -19.49 -25.82
C GLY A 83 -13.25 -19.32 -26.93
N PHE A 84 -12.93 -20.37 -27.68
CA PHE A 84 -11.99 -20.36 -28.82
C PHE A 84 -12.65 -20.78 -30.14
#